data_AF-A0AAJ7J234-F1
#
_entry.id   AF-A0AAJ7J234-F1
#
_cell.length_a   1.000
_cell.length_b   1.000
_cell.length_c   1.000
_cell.angle_alpha   90.00
_cell.angle_beta   90.00
_cell.angle_gamma   90.00
#
_symmetry.space_group_name_H-M   'P 1'
#
loop_
_entity.id
_entity.type
_entity.pdbx_description
1 polymer ?
#
loop_
_entity_poly.entity_id
_entity_poly.type
_entity_poly.pdbx_seq_one_letter_code
_entity_poly.pdbx_strand_id
1 'polypeptide(L)'
;MDRKNWVRVIDYTDYFCRSWQYLYFEPRIVHYIRIVGTNNTVNKVFHLVSFEAYYTNHSEKHCNGFVIPTRNVATMDQSATVTEGVCRSRNTLLNGDTSNYGLDSGYTCHQVGSGSILVQLGQPYIIDSMRLLLWDCDDRAYSYYIEVSGNSWNWVLVADKTREACRSWQTIRFEPPRPVVYIRIIGTHNTANEVFHCVHFECPAQINDKITNKSTIQKGKQSESQESMHCLLPPPPETAREAVNIDLEETNSTDSHVLLND
;
A
#
# COMPACT_ATOMS: atom_id res chain seq x y z
N MET A 1 -5.08 22.82 43.67
CA MET A 1 -4.23 21.74 43.10
C MET A 1 -2.99 22.38 42.49
N ASP A 2 -1.81 21.86 42.80
CA ASP A 2 -0.50 22.52 42.60
C ASP A 2 0.12 22.37 41.19
N ARG A 3 -0.53 21.67 40.26
CA ARG A 3 -0.01 21.37 38.91
C ARG A 3 1.39 20.72 38.93
N LYS A 4 1.79 20.04 40.01
CA LYS A 4 3.12 19.43 40.16
C LYS A 4 3.13 17.95 39.79
N ASN A 5 2.05 17.23 40.05
CA ASN A 5 1.97 15.79 39.80
C ASN A 5 1.45 15.51 38.39
N TRP A 6 2.32 15.00 37.51
CA TRP A 6 1.99 14.61 36.14
C TRP A 6 2.27 13.13 35.95
N VAL A 7 1.37 12.44 35.26
CA VAL A 7 1.57 11.06 34.81
C VAL A 7 1.69 11.08 33.30
N ARG A 8 2.79 10.57 32.75
CA ARG A 8 2.95 10.35 31.31
C ARG A 8 2.17 9.10 30.93
N VAL A 9 1.19 9.25 30.05
CA VAL A 9 0.33 8.14 29.60
C VAL A 9 0.71 7.63 28.21
N ILE A 10 1.32 8.48 27.38
CA ILE A 10 1.83 8.16 26.04
C ILE A 10 3.21 8.81 25.89
N ASP A 11 4.14 8.08 25.27
CA ASP A 11 5.47 8.58 24.96
C ASP A 11 5.87 8.24 23.53
N TYR A 12 5.74 9.22 22.64
CA TYR A 12 6.17 9.12 21.25
C TYR A 12 7.43 9.97 20.98
N THR A 13 8.26 10.21 22.00
CA THR A 13 9.46 11.07 21.86
C THR A 13 10.36 10.65 20.71
N ASP A 14 10.51 9.33 20.50
CA ASP A 14 11.38 8.75 19.48
C ASP A 14 10.67 8.47 18.15
N TYR A 15 9.42 8.96 17.97
CA TYR A 15 8.59 8.66 16.80
C TYR A 15 8.09 9.93 16.12
N PHE A 16 8.16 9.97 14.80
CA PHE A 16 7.64 11.11 14.05
C PHE A 16 6.15 10.95 13.83
N CYS A 17 5.39 11.94 14.29
CA CYS A 17 3.94 11.94 14.26
C CYS A 17 3.43 13.02 13.29
N ARG A 18 2.27 12.79 12.65
CA ARG A 18 1.63 13.78 11.76
C ARG A 18 0.13 13.54 11.66
N SER A 19 -0.65 14.54 11.24
CA SER A 19 -2.12 14.38 11.15
C SER A 19 -2.74 13.93 12.49
N TRP A 20 -3.92 13.30 12.45
CA TRP A 20 -4.57 12.76 13.65
C TRP A 20 -3.75 11.66 14.31
N GLN A 21 -3.65 11.71 15.63
CA GLN A 21 -3.05 10.67 16.46
C GLN A 21 -4.13 10.11 17.38
N TYR A 22 -4.47 8.83 17.21
CA TYR A 22 -5.42 8.13 18.05
C TYR A 22 -4.69 7.46 19.21
N LEU A 23 -4.84 8.04 20.41
CA LEU A 23 -4.06 7.71 21.59
C LEU A 23 -4.94 7.00 22.63
N TYR A 24 -4.72 5.69 22.81
CA TYR A 24 -5.47 4.87 23.76
C TYR A 24 -4.61 4.54 24.99
N PHE A 25 -5.21 4.69 26.16
CA PHE A 25 -4.58 4.40 27.45
C PHE A 25 -5.64 4.10 28.51
N GLU A 26 -5.23 3.48 29.62
CA GLU A 26 -6.13 3.13 30.72
C GLU A 26 -6.91 4.34 31.26
N PRO A 27 -8.24 4.22 31.51
CA PRO A 27 -9.07 5.33 31.95
C PRO A 27 -8.53 6.01 33.21
N ARG A 28 -8.53 7.35 33.20
CA ARG A 28 -8.02 8.17 34.31
C ARG A 28 -8.92 9.37 34.55
N ILE A 29 -9.13 9.67 35.83
CA ILE A 29 -9.75 10.92 36.25
C ILE A 29 -8.69 12.02 36.15
N VAL A 30 -8.91 13.00 35.30
CA VAL A 30 -7.97 14.11 35.07
C VAL A 30 -8.69 15.46 35.15
N HIS A 31 -7.97 16.48 35.59
CA HIS A 31 -8.43 17.87 35.56
C HIS A 31 -7.65 18.72 34.54
N TYR A 32 -6.44 18.29 34.19
CA TYR A 32 -5.58 18.95 33.21
C TYR A 32 -4.97 17.91 32.29
N ILE A 33 -4.86 18.26 31.01
CA ILE A 33 -4.14 17.48 30.01
C ILE A 33 -2.97 18.34 29.52
N ARG A 34 -1.78 17.74 29.48
CA ARG A 34 -0.56 18.39 29.01
C ARG A 34 -0.05 17.64 27.78
N ILE A 35 0.16 18.39 26.70
CA ILE A 35 0.75 17.90 25.45
C ILE A 35 2.11 18.58 25.32
N VAL A 36 3.16 17.79 25.08
CA VAL A 36 4.54 18.28 24.95
C VAL A 36 5.07 17.83 23.61
N GLY A 37 5.31 18.79 22.71
CA GLY A 37 6.04 18.54 21.48
C GLY A 37 7.53 18.39 21.75
N THR A 38 8.14 17.31 21.26
CA THR A 38 9.57 17.01 21.46
C THR A 38 10.41 17.30 20.22
N ASN A 39 9.82 17.23 19.03
CA ASN A 39 10.51 17.46 17.77
C ASN A 39 9.56 18.06 16.71
N ASN A 40 10.12 18.83 15.79
CA ASN A 40 9.48 19.24 14.55
C ASN A 40 10.58 19.29 13.46
N THR A 41 10.31 18.63 12.32
CA THR A 41 11.29 18.44 11.24
C THR A 41 11.56 19.71 10.42
N VAL A 42 10.76 20.76 10.58
CA VAL A 42 10.85 22.01 9.82
C VAL A 42 11.33 23.18 10.68
N ASN A 43 10.86 23.29 11.92
CA ASN A 43 11.18 24.42 12.80
C ASN A 43 11.11 24.04 14.29
N LYS A 44 11.24 25.03 15.19
CA LYS A 44 11.26 24.80 16.66
C LYS A 44 9.90 24.96 17.34
N VAL A 45 8.81 25.06 16.60
CA VAL A 45 7.44 25.28 17.11
C VAL A 45 6.65 23.99 17.02
N PHE A 46 5.96 23.61 18.09
CA PHE A 46 5.02 22.50 18.04
C PHE A 46 3.63 23.01 17.66
N HIS A 47 3.09 22.51 16.55
CA HIS A 47 1.78 22.90 16.05
C HIS A 47 0.74 21.83 16.44
N LEU A 48 -0.28 22.23 17.22
CA LEU A 48 -1.44 21.41 17.54
C LEU A 48 -2.69 22.08 16.98
N VAL A 49 -3.33 21.44 16.00
CA VAL A 49 -4.45 22.03 15.26
C VAL A 49 -5.79 21.73 15.93
N SER A 50 -6.01 20.48 16.32
CA SER A 50 -7.21 20.04 17.02
C SER A 50 -6.82 19.08 18.15
N PHE A 51 -7.65 19.05 19.18
CA PHE A 51 -7.49 18.18 20.33
C PHE A 51 -8.85 17.75 20.85
N GLU A 52 -9.04 16.44 20.97
CA GLU A 52 -10.25 15.82 21.51
C GLU A 52 -9.87 14.83 22.60
N ALA A 53 -10.66 14.81 23.67
CA ALA A 53 -10.53 13.86 24.76
C ALA A 53 -11.92 13.40 25.16
N TYR A 54 -12.13 12.09 25.13
CA TYR A 54 -13.39 11.47 25.49
C TYR A 54 -13.13 10.10 26.11
N TYR A 55 -14.12 9.62 26.86
CA TYR A 55 -14.16 8.25 27.36
C TYR A 55 -14.87 7.37 26.33
N THR A 56 -14.29 6.23 25.99
CA THR A 56 -14.90 5.25 25.08
C THR A 56 -14.94 3.87 25.72
N ASN A 57 -16.02 3.14 25.46
CA ASN A 57 -16.17 1.75 25.86
C ASN A 57 -15.55 0.78 24.85
N HIS A 58 -15.10 1.27 23.70
CA HIS A 58 -14.46 0.45 22.69
C HIS A 58 -12.97 0.25 23.02
N SER A 59 -12.55 -1.01 23.08
CA SER A 59 -11.15 -1.39 23.29
C SER A 59 -10.46 -1.65 21.96
N GLU A 60 -9.87 -0.61 21.37
CA GLU A 60 -8.86 -0.81 20.35
C GLU A 60 -7.68 -1.56 20.97
N LYS A 61 -7.21 -2.61 20.28
CA LYS A 61 -6.03 -3.33 20.74
C LYS A 61 -4.83 -2.39 20.67
N HIS A 62 -4.13 -2.26 21.79
CA HIS A 62 -2.93 -1.43 21.87
C HIS A 62 -1.91 -2.07 22.79
N CYS A 63 -0.64 -1.76 22.57
CA CYS A 63 0.48 -2.16 23.42
C CYS A 63 1.34 -0.94 23.68
N ASN A 64 1.57 -0.61 24.95
CA ASN A 64 2.39 0.53 25.38
C ASN A 64 1.99 1.87 24.71
N GLY A 65 0.69 2.09 24.56
CA GLY A 65 0.16 3.31 23.93
C GLY A 65 0.19 3.33 22.40
N PHE A 66 0.66 2.26 21.75
CA PHE A 66 0.63 2.10 20.30
C PHE A 66 -0.54 1.22 19.88
N VAL A 67 -1.28 1.65 18.86
CA VAL A 67 -2.38 0.86 18.29
C VAL A 67 -1.81 -0.38 17.59
N ILE A 68 -2.44 -1.53 17.82
CA ILE A 68 -2.21 -2.79 17.09
C ILE A 68 -3.34 -2.91 16.05
N PRO A 69 -3.12 -2.45 14.81
CA PRO A 69 -4.15 -2.45 13.79
C PRO A 69 -4.55 -3.87 13.40
N THR A 70 -5.84 -4.06 13.10
CA THR A 70 -6.39 -5.30 12.51
C THR A 70 -6.73 -5.13 11.03
N ARG A 71 -6.82 -3.89 10.54
CA ARG A 71 -7.16 -3.51 9.17
C ARG A 71 -6.02 -2.68 8.58
N ASN A 72 -5.95 -2.62 7.24
CA ASN A 72 -4.91 -1.86 6.54
C ASN A 72 -4.89 -0.38 6.98
N VAL A 73 -3.78 0.04 7.58
CA VAL A 73 -3.51 1.44 7.97
C VAL A 73 -2.64 2.19 6.96
N ALA A 74 -2.11 1.49 5.94
CA ALA A 74 -1.43 2.11 4.81
C ALA A 74 -2.45 2.60 3.77
N THR A 75 -3.34 3.51 4.19
CA THR A 75 -4.37 4.12 3.33
C THR A 75 -4.41 5.63 3.54
N MET A 76 -4.89 6.36 2.54
CA MET A 76 -5.01 7.83 2.63
C MET A 76 -5.95 8.28 3.74
N ASP A 77 -7.04 7.53 3.95
CA ASP A 77 -8.03 7.81 5.00
C ASP A 77 -7.40 7.70 6.40
N GLN A 78 -6.38 6.84 6.55
CA GLN A 78 -5.56 6.71 7.76
C GLN A 78 -4.34 7.62 7.73
N SER A 79 -4.37 8.67 6.90
CA SER A 79 -3.31 9.67 6.72
C SER A 79 -1.97 9.12 6.22
N ALA A 80 -1.90 7.89 5.72
CA ALA A 80 -0.67 7.36 5.14
C ALA A 80 -0.33 8.06 3.81
N THR A 81 0.96 8.22 3.54
CA THR A 81 1.48 8.89 2.33
C THR A 81 2.71 8.21 1.77
N VAL A 82 2.93 8.35 0.48
CA VAL A 82 4.19 7.98 -0.18
C VAL A 82 5.05 9.25 -0.30
N THR A 83 6.22 9.27 0.33
CA THR A 83 7.13 10.43 0.37
C THR A 83 8.34 10.27 -0.56
N GLU A 84 8.67 9.04 -0.97
CA GLU A 84 9.66 8.75 -2.01
C GLU A 84 9.10 7.70 -2.98
N GLY A 85 9.55 7.77 -4.24
CA GLY A 85 9.06 6.97 -5.35
C GLY A 85 8.36 7.82 -6.40
N VAL A 86 8.30 7.30 -7.62
CA VAL A 86 7.70 7.94 -8.79
C VAL A 86 6.40 7.21 -9.13
N CYS A 87 5.32 7.96 -9.31
CA CYS A 87 4.06 7.44 -9.84
C CYS A 87 3.45 8.48 -10.78
N ARG A 88 2.72 8.04 -11.80
CA ARG A 88 2.02 8.95 -12.72
C ARG A 88 0.74 9.52 -12.13
N SER A 89 0.07 8.72 -11.29
CA SER A 89 -1.17 9.09 -10.63
C SER A 89 -0.95 9.17 -9.12
N ARG A 90 -1.47 10.24 -8.52
CA ARG A 90 -1.31 10.48 -7.08
C ARG A 90 -1.86 9.31 -6.28
N ASN A 91 -1.12 8.90 -5.24
CA ASN A 91 -1.53 7.88 -4.26
C ASN A 91 -1.76 6.46 -4.80
N THR A 92 -1.26 6.15 -6.01
CA THR A 92 -1.47 4.85 -6.66
C THR A 92 -1.16 3.66 -5.74
N LEU A 93 -0.07 3.70 -4.98
CA LEU A 93 0.33 2.61 -4.09
C LEU A 93 -0.66 2.32 -2.94
N LEU A 94 -1.43 3.32 -2.51
CA LEU A 94 -2.22 3.31 -1.27
C LEU A 94 -3.73 3.51 -1.54
N ASN A 95 -4.16 3.48 -2.80
CA ASN A 95 -5.55 3.72 -3.19
C ASN A 95 -6.43 2.47 -3.11
N GLY A 96 -5.85 1.29 -2.89
CA GLY A 96 -6.57 0.00 -2.82
C GLY A 96 -6.87 -0.64 -4.18
N ASP A 97 -6.44 -0.04 -5.28
CA ASP A 97 -6.60 -0.61 -6.61
C ASP A 97 -5.52 -1.67 -6.87
N THR A 98 -6.00 -2.90 -7.09
CA THR A 98 -5.15 -4.08 -7.31
C THR A 98 -5.50 -4.76 -8.62
N SER A 99 -6.17 -4.05 -9.54
CA SER A 99 -6.68 -4.63 -10.79
C SER A 99 -6.50 -3.72 -11.98
N ASN A 100 -6.51 -2.40 -11.81
CA ASN A 100 -6.35 -1.45 -12.91
C ASN A 100 -4.91 -0.92 -12.96
N TYR A 101 -3.99 -1.77 -13.41
CA TYR A 101 -2.60 -1.39 -13.69
C TYR A 101 -2.15 -1.96 -15.02
N GLY A 102 -1.21 -1.27 -15.66
CA GLY A 102 -0.80 -1.57 -17.04
C GLY A 102 0.68 -1.27 -17.27
N LEU A 103 1.05 -1.15 -18.54
CA LEU A 103 2.44 -0.90 -18.96
C LEU A 103 3.01 0.40 -18.35
N ASP A 104 2.16 1.39 -18.13
CA ASP A 104 2.60 2.75 -17.84
C ASP A 104 1.77 3.45 -16.74
N SER A 105 0.89 2.72 -16.06
CA SER A 105 0.01 3.24 -15.01
C SER A 105 -0.32 2.19 -13.95
N GLY A 106 -0.82 2.64 -12.79
CA GLY A 106 -1.26 1.74 -11.71
C GLY A 106 -0.13 1.18 -10.83
N TYR A 107 1.04 1.82 -10.81
CA TYR A 107 2.11 1.48 -9.86
C TYR A 107 2.89 2.71 -9.40
N THR A 108 3.62 2.54 -8.29
CA THR A 108 4.73 3.39 -7.87
C THR A 108 6.04 2.66 -8.13
N CYS A 109 7.06 3.38 -8.58
CA CYS A 109 8.35 2.81 -8.94
C CYS A 109 9.54 3.63 -8.46
N HIS A 110 10.72 3.04 -8.54
CA HIS A 110 12.01 3.73 -8.45
C HIS A 110 13.04 3.00 -9.31
N GLN A 111 14.17 3.65 -9.62
CA GLN A 111 15.25 3.00 -10.35
C GLN A 111 15.98 2.02 -9.43
N VAL A 112 16.26 0.82 -9.92
CA VAL A 112 17.07 -0.18 -9.20
C VAL A 112 18.47 0.38 -9.00
N GLY A 113 18.98 0.30 -7.76
CA GLY A 113 20.27 0.88 -7.39
C GLY A 113 20.25 2.39 -7.15
N SER A 114 19.14 3.09 -7.40
CA SER A 114 19.00 4.53 -7.15
C SER A 114 17.58 4.90 -6.70
N GLY A 115 17.39 5.01 -5.39
CA GLY A 115 16.14 5.44 -4.77
C GLY A 115 15.41 4.34 -4.01
N SER A 116 14.21 4.66 -3.54
CA SER A 116 13.34 3.77 -2.79
C SER A 116 11.87 4.17 -2.96
N ILE A 117 10.96 3.31 -2.50
CA ILE A 117 9.58 3.71 -2.22
C ILE A 117 9.45 3.86 -0.71
N LEU A 118 9.16 5.07 -0.25
CA LEU A 118 9.04 5.38 1.18
C LEU A 118 7.59 5.68 1.54
N VAL A 119 6.99 4.82 2.35
CA VAL A 119 5.65 5.00 2.92
C VAL A 119 5.79 5.56 4.34
N GLN A 120 5.04 6.60 4.66
CA GLN A 120 4.88 7.15 5.99
C GLN A 120 3.43 6.95 6.46
N LEU A 121 3.23 6.24 7.56
CA LEU A 121 1.93 6.05 8.21
C LEU A 121 1.48 7.33 8.92
N GLY A 122 0.17 7.47 9.14
CA GLY A 122 -0.39 8.63 9.85
C GLY A 122 0.09 8.73 11.30
N GLN A 123 0.31 7.60 11.96
CA GLN A 123 0.82 7.55 13.33
C GLN A 123 1.69 6.30 13.53
N PRO A 124 2.39 6.18 14.66
CA PRO A 124 3.08 4.95 15.02
C PRO A 124 2.09 3.81 15.29
N TYR A 125 2.28 2.67 14.63
CA TYR A 125 1.48 1.44 14.80
C TYR A 125 2.37 0.25 15.14
N ILE A 126 1.88 -0.69 15.95
CA ILE A 126 2.52 -1.99 16.12
C ILE A 126 2.25 -2.85 14.89
N ILE A 127 3.26 -3.07 14.05
CA ILE A 127 3.16 -3.87 12.83
C ILE A 127 4.02 -5.12 12.96
N ASP A 128 3.52 -6.25 12.46
CA ASP A 128 4.21 -7.55 12.37
C ASP A 128 4.12 -8.17 10.97
N SER A 129 3.37 -7.54 10.07
CA SER A 129 3.05 -8.07 8.76
C SER A 129 2.76 -6.95 7.77
N MET A 130 3.03 -7.23 6.51
CA MET A 130 2.71 -6.33 5.40
C MET A 130 2.58 -7.15 4.13
N ARG A 131 1.92 -6.58 3.12
CA ARG A 131 1.74 -7.23 1.83
C ARG A 131 1.91 -6.20 0.73
N LEU A 132 2.56 -6.60 -0.35
CA LEU A 132 2.70 -5.79 -1.55
C LEU A 132 2.35 -6.59 -2.79
N LEU A 133 1.82 -5.91 -3.81
CA LEU A 133 1.63 -6.46 -5.14
C LEU A 133 2.74 -5.92 -6.04
N LEU A 134 3.64 -6.80 -6.47
CA LEU A 134 4.59 -6.48 -7.51
C LEU A 134 3.88 -6.50 -8.86
N TRP A 135 4.28 -5.62 -9.77
CA TRP A 135 3.74 -5.62 -11.13
C TRP A 135 4.00 -6.97 -11.80
N ASP A 136 2.96 -7.57 -12.38
CA ASP A 136 2.97 -8.96 -12.84
C ASP A 136 2.28 -9.16 -14.20
N CYS A 137 2.15 -8.11 -15.02
CA CYS A 137 1.55 -8.24 -16.36
C CYS A 137 2.46 -8.95 -17.39
N ASP A 138 3.69 -9.30 -17.03
CA ASP A 138 4.58 -10.16 -17.82
C ASP A 138 5.40 -11.13 -16.93
N ASP A 139 6.39 -11.81 -17.52
CA ASP A 139 7.20 -12.82 -16.85
C ASP A 139 8.36 -12.31 -15.99
N ARG A 140 8.47 -10.99 -15.79
CA ARG A 140 9.53 -10.43 -14.95
C ARG A 140 9.41 -10.83 -13.50
N ALA A 141 10.56 -10.91 -12.85
CA ALA A 141 10.70 -11.09 -11.42
C ALA A 141 11.55 -9.97 -10.80
N TYR A 142 11.34 -9.74 -9.52
CA TYR A 142 12.02 -8.70 -8.75
C TYR A 142 12.76 -9.30 -7.55
N SER A 143 13.80 -8.62 -7.11
CA SER A 143 14.42 -8.84 -5.80
C SER A 143 14.43 -7.51 -5.04
N TYR A 144 14.25 -7.56 -3.73
CA TYR A 144 14.11 -6.36 -2.90
C TYR A 144 14.40 -6.65 -1.43
N TYR A 145 14.50 -5.61 -0.64
CA TYR A 145 14.44 -5.69 0.82
C TYR A 145 13.57 -4.57 1.38
N ILE A 146 13.12 -4.74 2.63
CA ILE A 146 12.26 -3.78 3.31
C ILE A 146 12.85 -3.42 4.67
N GLU A 147 12.93 -2.12 4.92
CA GLU A 147 13.30 -1.55 6.20
C GLU A 147 12.12 -0.80 6.82
N VAL A 148 12.06 -0.77 8.14
CA VAL A 148 11.09 0.04 8.88
C VAL A 148 11.79 0.97 9.87
N SER A 149 11.15 2.09 10.19
CA SER A 149 11.65 3.07 11.15
C SER A 149 10.51 3.78 11.90
N GLY A 150 10.80 4.24 13.11
CA GLY A 150 9.93 5.17 13.85
C GLY A 150 10.21 6.65 13.55
N ASN A 151 11.41 6.98 13.08
CA ASN A 151 11.93 8.36 13.03
C ASN A 151 12.72 8.70 11.76
N SER A 152 12.62 7.88 10.72
CA SER A 152 13.29 8.04 9.42
C SER A 152 14.83 7.97 9.42
N TRP A 153 15.49 7.79 10.57
CA TRP A 153 16.96 7.74 10.68
C TRP A 153 17.46 6.40 11.22
N ASN A 154 16.72 5.78 12.14
CA ASN A 154 17.03 4.46 12.68
C ASN A 154 16.23 3.41 11.91
N TRP A 155 16.90 2.70 11.01
CA TRP A 155 16.29 1.71 10.14
C TRP A 155 16.54 0.29 10.64
N VAL A 156 15.52 -0.57 10.50
CA VAL A 156 15.61 -1.99 10.80
C VAL A 156 15.13 -2.80 9.61
N LEU A 157 15.99 -3.67 9.10
CA LEU A 157 15.67 -4.64 8.06
C LEU A 157 14.63 -5.65 8.59
N VAL A 158 13.47 -5.75 7.95
CA VAL A 158 12.38 -6.68 8.33
C VAL A 158 12.11 -7.76 7.29
N ALA A 159 12.59 -7.56 6.05
CA ALA A 159 12.57 -8.59 5.02
C ALA A 159 13.76 -8.42 4.08
N ASP A 160 14.51 -9.50 3.85
CA ASP A 160 15.55 -9.56 2.83
C ASP A 160 15.17 -10.62 1.79
N LYS A 161 14.81 -10.15 0.59
CA LYS A 161 14.49 -10.96 -0.58
C LYS A 161 15.43 -10.64 -1.74
N THR A 162 16.65 -10.19 -1.43
CA THR A 162 17.65 -9.78 -2.42
C THR A 162 18.16 -10.93 -3.29
N ARG A 163 17.94 -12.19 -2.84
CA ARG A 163 18.33 -13.42 -3.52
C ARG A 163 17.16 -14.24 -4.04
N GLU A 164 15.95 -13.68 -4.00
CA GLU A 164 14.72 -14.35 -4.41
C GLU A 164 14.16 -13.72 -5.70
N ALA A 165 13.61 -14.55 -6.57
CA ALA A 165 12.85 -14.10 -7.74
C ALA A 165 11.37 -13.94 -7.37
N CYS A 166 10.99 -12.75 -6.92
CA CYS A 166 9.65 -12.43 -6.43
C CYS A 166 8.74 -11.92 -7.56
N ARG A 167 7.46 -12.32 -7.55
CA ARG A 167 6.45 -11.93 -8.55
C ARG A 167 5.08 -11.75 -7.90
N SER A 168 4.24 -10.89 -8.44
CA SER A 168 2.86 -10.71 -7.95
C SER A 168 2.80 -10.42 -6.45
N TRP A 169 1.79 -10.92 -5.75
CA TRP A 169 1.58 -10.74 -4.32
C TRP A 169 2.69 -11.34 -3.45
N GLN A 170 3.22 -10.51 -2.57
CA GLN A 170 4.23 -10.87 -1.59
C GLN A 170 3.70 -10.58 -0.19
N THR A 171 3.59 -11.61 0.64
CA THR A 171 3.21 -11.46 2.05
C THR A 171 4.45 -11.59 2.92
N ILE A 172 4.70 -10.58 3.76
CA ILE A 172 5.82 -10.53 4.68
C ILE A 172 5.27 -10.58 6.10
N ARG A 173 5.91 -11.39 6.94
CA ARG A 173 5.70 -11.42 8.38
C ARG A 173 7.07 -11.31 9.05
N PHE A 174 7.14 -10.57 10.15
CA PHE A 174 8.37 -10.38 10.90
C PHE A 174 8.06 -10.35 12.40
N GLU A 175 8.96 -10.96 13.16
CA GLU A 175 8.88 -11.02 14.62
C GLU A 175 10.16 -10.43 15.25
N PRO A 176 10.05 -9.78 16.42
CA PRO A 176 8.82 -9.42 17.12
C PRO A 176 8.05 -8.28 16.43
N PRO A 177 6.72 -8.16 16.67
CA PRO A 177 5.93 -6.97 16.34
C PRO A 177 6.57 -5.73 16.93
N ARG A 178 6.55 -4.61 16.19
CA ARG A 178 7.21 -3.37 16.62
C ARG A 178 6.50 -2.11 16.16
N PRO A 179 6.67 -0.98 16.86
CA PRO A 179 6.21 0.32 16.39
C PRO A 179 6.87 0.70 15.05
N VAL A 180 6.05 1.07 14.07
CA VAL A 180 6.47 1.48 12.72
C VAL A 180 5.75 2.77 12.36
N VAL A 181 6.50 3.72 11.80
CA VAL A 181 5.98 4.95 11.17
C VAL A 181 6.34 4.96 9.68
N TYR A 182 7.59 4.60 9.36
CA TYR A 182 8.12 4.58 8.01
C TYR A 182 8.37 3.16 7.54
N ILE A 183 8.03 2.89 6.29
CA ILE A 183 8.34 1.64 5.58
C ILE A 183 9.07 2.02 4.30
N ARG A 184 10.31 1.56 4.16
CA ARG A 184 11.14 1.77 2.98
C ARG A 184 11.24 0.46 2.21
N ILE A 185 10.84 0.47 0.94
CA ILE A 185 10.92 -0.67 0.03
C ILE A 185 11.99 -0.37 -1.01
N ILE A 186 13.01 -1.23 -1.09
CA ILE A 186 14.16 -1.03 -1.99
C ILE A 186 14.26 -2.23 -2.94
N GLY A 187 13.95 -1.98 -4.20
CA GLY A 187 14.23 -2.91 -5.29
C GLY A 187 15.71 -2.99 -5.61
N THR A 188 16.24 -4.21 -5.62
CA THR A 188 17.65 -4.51 -5.91
C THR A 188 17.84 -5.23 -7.23
N HIS A 189 16.78 -5.82 -7.80
CA HIS A 189 16.83 -6.45 -9.10
C HIS A 189 15.45 -6.45 -9.77
N ASN A 190 15.44 -6.39 -11.10
CA ASN A 190 14.31 -6.69 -11.97
C ASN A 190 14.86 -7.37 -13.23
N THR A 191 14.30 -8.51 -13.62
CA THR A 191 14.79 -9.30 -14.75
C THR A 191 14.51 -8.69 -16.13
N ALA A 192 13.63 -7.70 -16.23
CA ALA A 192 13.23 -7.09 -17.50
C ALA A 192 13.86 -5.71 -17.78
N ASN A 193 14.13 -4.91 -16.75
CA ASN A 193 14.70 -3.56 -16.87
C ASN A 193 15.21 -3.05 -15.51
N GLU A 194 15.70 -1.81 -15.46
CA GLU A 194 16.30 -1.21 -14.26
C GLU A 194 15.30 -0.47 -13.36
N VAL A 195 14.00 -0.80 -13.40
CA VAL A 195 12.98 -0.11 -12.61
C VAL A 195 12.23 -1.10 -11.72
N PHE A 196 12.16 -0.83 -10.42
CA PHE A 196 11.36 -1.61 -9.48
C PHE A 196 9.92 -1.07 -9.46
N HIS A 197 8.93 -1.95 -9.62
CA HIS A 197 7.51 -1.55 -9.72
C HIS A 197 6.68 -2.20 -8.60
N CYS A 198 5.94 -1.40 -7.87
CA CYS A 198 5.03 -1.84 -6.82
C CYS A 198 3.63 -1.26 -7.08
N VAL A 199 2.65 -2.12 -7.30
CA VAL A 199 1.27 -1.78 -7.63
C VAL A 199 0.52 -1.32 -6.39
N HIS A 200 0.58 -2.11 -5.32
CA HIS A 200 -0.18 -1.88 -4.09
C HIS A 200 0.65 -2.23 -2.86
N PHE A 201 0.41 -1.52 -1.77
CA PHE A 201 0.99 -1.82 -0.46
C PHE A 201 -0.06 -1.74 0.65
N GLU A 202 -0.01 -2.70 1.57
CA GLU A 202 -0.85 -2.71 2.76
C GLU A 202 -0.09 -3.20 3.99
N CYS A 203 -0.39 -2.61 5.14
CA CYS A 203 0.04 -3.12 6.43
C CYS A 203 -1.02 -2.82 7.50
N PRO A 204 -1.34 -3.76 8.41
CA PRO A 204 -0.92 -5.16 8.40
C PRO A 204 -1.42 -5.90 7.15
N ALA A 205 -0.80 -7.03 6.82
CA ALA A 205 -1.18 -7.83 5.65
C ALA A 205 -2.65 -8.27 5.78
N GLN A 206 -3.48 -7.98 4.78
CA GLN A 206 -4.89 -8.39 4.79
C GLN A 206 -5.04 -9.78 4.19
N ILE A 207 -5.82 -10.62 4.88
CA ILE A 207 -6.24 -11.92 4.35
C ILE A 207 -7.40 -11.62 3.40
N ASN A 208 -7.31 -12.07 2.15
CA ASN A 208 -8.44 -12.01 1.24
C ASN A 208 -9.52 -12.98 1.74
N ASP A 209 -10.51 -12.51 2.50
CA ASP A 209 -11.69 -13.27 2.93
C ASP A 209 -12.50 -13.86 1.76
N LYS A 210 -12.20 -13.46 0.52
CA LYS A 210 -12.85 -13.95 -0.70
C LYS A 210 -12.58 -15.43 -1.03
N ILE A 211 -11.64 -16.10 -0.35
CA ILE A 211 -11.32 -17.52 -0.60
C ILE A 211 -12.09 -18.47 0.34
N THR A 212 -12.66 -17.99 1.45
CA THR A 212 -13.24 -18.87 2.50
C THR A 212 -14.70 -19.28 2.24
N ASN A 213 -15.40 -18.68 1.27
CA ASN A 213 -16.84 -18.91 1.04
C ASN A 213 -17.19 -19.81 -0.17
N LYS A 214 -16.27 -20.63 -0.68
CA LYS A 214 -16.55 -21.55 -1.81
C LYS A 214 -16.40 -23.05 -1.52
N SER A 215 -16.30 -23.47 -0.27
CA SER A 215 -16.20 -24.90 0.05
C SER A 215 -16.99 -25.32 1.29
N THR A 216 -18.32 -25.13 1.27
CA THR A 216 -19.22 -26.02 2.04
C THR A 216 -20.64 -26.01 1.48
N ILE A 217 -20.88 -26.81 0.43
CA ILE A 217 -22.16 -27.49 0.27
C ILE A 217 -21.84 -28.96 0.01
N GLN A 218 -22.06 -29.79 1.05
CA GLN A 218 -22.22 -31.23 0.91
C GLN A 218 -23.71 -31.59 0.97
N LYS A 219 -23.99 -32.75 0.38
CA LYS A 219 -25.23 -33.58 0.35
C LYS A 219 -26.09 -33.33 -0.89
N GLY A 220 -26.43 -34.31 -1.72
CA GLY A 220 -26.25 -35.76 -1.66
C GLY A 220 -27.40 -36.46 -2.40
N LYS A 221 -27.13 -37.70 -2.83
CA LYS A 221 -28.03 -38.76 -3.31
C LYS A 221 -28.45 -38.83 -4.80
N GLN A 222 -28.23 -40.05 -5.30
CA GLN A 222 -28.54 -40.65 -6.60
C GLN A 222 -30.05 -40.76 -6.88
N SER A 223 -30.42 -40.72 -8.16
CA SER A 223 -31.31 -41.74 -8.77
C SER A 223 -31.24 -41.67 -10.32
N GLU A 224 -31.48 -42.84 -10.89
CA GLU A 224 -31.33 -43.37 -12.25
C GLU A 224 -31.91 -42.54 -13.43
N SER A 225 -31.29 -42.65 -14.61
CA SER A 225 -31.96 -43.23 -15.79
C SER A 225 -30.99 -43.39 -16.97
N GLN A 226 -31.26 -44.42 -17.77
CA GLN A 226 -30.43 -45.08 -18.78
C GLN A 226 -30.14 -44.25 -20.05
N GLU A 227 -29.03 -44.61 -20.69
CA GLU A 227 -28.60 -44.18 -22.03
C GLU A 227 -29.63 -44.52 -23.12
N SER A 228 -29.84 -43.57 -24.05
CA SER A 228 -30.30 -43.85 -25.40
C SER A 228 -29.51 -43.00 -26.39
N MET A 229 -28.86 -43.67 -27.33
CA MET A 229 -27.99 -43.12 -28.38
C MET A 229 -28.73 -42.15 -29.31
N HIS A 230 -28.07 -41.04 -29.68
CA HIS A 230 -27.96 -40.64 -31.08
C HIS A 230 -26.83 -39.61 -31.31
N CYS A 231 -25.86 -39.98 -32.14
CA CYS A 231 -24.97 -39.05 -32.84
C CYS A 231 -25.78 -38.10 -33.72
N LEU A 232 -25.25 -36.90 -33.98
CA LEU A 232 -25.02 -36.33 -35.32
C LEU A 232 -24.39 -34.92 -35.20
N LEU A 233 -23.19 -34.75 -35.78
CA LEU A 233 -22.58 -33.46 -36.11
C LEU A 233 -23.19 -32.91 -37.41
N PRO A 234 -23.28 -31.58 -37.56
CA PRO A 234 -23.24 -30.94 -38.87
C PRO A 234 -21.91 -30.18 -39.14
N PRO A 235 -21.53 -30.00 -40.42
CA PRO A 235 -20.19 -29.64 -40.88
C PRO A 235 -19.94 -28.12 -40.98
N PRO A 236 -18.69 -27.66 -41.16
CA PRO A 236 -18.38 -26.29 -41.53
C PRO A 236 -18.31 -26.13 -43.06
N PRO A 237 -18.77 -24.99 -43.59
CA PRO A 237 -18.15 -24.41 -44.80
C PRO A 237 -18.05 -22.87 -44.66
N GLU A 238 -17.20 -22.10 -45.33
CA GLU A 238 -16.03 -22.28 -46.19
C GLU A 238 -15.45 -20.87 -46.36
N THR A 239 -14.16 -20.78 -46.64
CA THR A 239 -13.35 -19.57 -46.86
C THR A 239 -13.58 -18.94 -48.24
N ALA A 240 -13.52 -17.60 -48.37
CA ALA A 240 -12.99 -16.79 -49.51
C ALA A 240 -13.64 -15.38 -49.50
N ARG A 241 -13.06 -14.24 -49.92
CA ARG A 241 -11.76 -13.82 -50.51
C ARG A 241 -11.74 -12.26 -50.47
N GLU A 242 -10.55 -11.71 -50.69
CA GLU A 242 -10.17 -10.28 -50.83
C GLU A 242 -10.95 -9.46 -51.88
N ALA A 243 -10.98 -8.12 -51.70
CA ALA A 243 -10.47 -7.11 -52.65
C ALA A 243 -10.58 -5.69 -52.05
N VAL A 244 -9.49 -4.93 -51.85
CA VAL A 244 -8.79 -3.95 -52.73
C VAL A 244 -9.06 -2.48 -52.34
N ASN A 245 -7.94 -1.75 -52.19
CA ASN A 245 -7.73 -0.32 -51.89
C ASN A 245 -8.48 0.69 -52.76
N ILE A 246 -8.69 1.90 -52.20
CA ILE A 246 -8.49 3.18 -52.92
C ILE A 246 -7.86 4.20 -51.95
N ASP A 247 -6.76 4.81 -52.41
CA ASP A 247 -5.95 5.88 -51.81
C ASP A 247 -6.58 7.29 -51.91
N LEU A 248 -5.84 8.29 -51.38
CA LEU A 248 -5.84 9.76 -51.61
C LEU A 248 -6.55 10.57 -50.50
N GLU A 249 -6.02 11.66 -49.97
CA GLU A 249 -4.77 12.39 -50.20
C GLU A 249 -4.50 13.38 -49.03
N GLU A 250 -3.27 13.86 -48.99
CA GLU A 250 -2.68 14.83 -48.06
C GLU A 250 -3.31 16.22 -48.09
N THR A 251 -3.20 16.96 -46.98
CA THR A 251 -2.88 18.40 -47.05
C THR A 251 -1.95 18.81 -45.90
N ASN A 252 -0.74 19.21 -46.29
CA ASN A 252 0.21 19.99 -45.51
C ASN A 252 -0.30 21.43 -45.30
N SER A 253 0.04 22.02 -44.15
CA SER A 253 0.25 23.46 -44.04
C SER A 253 1.20 23.75 -42.87
N THR A 254 2.42 24.09 -43.25
CA THR A 254 3.36 24.95 -42.55
C THR A 254 2.72 26.30 -42.23
N ASP A 255 2.98 26.89 -41.06
CA ASP A 255 3.81 28.10 -41.01
C ASP A 255 4.28 28.46 -39.59
N SER A 256 5.27 29.32 -39.57
CA SER A 256 6.23 29.57 -38.51
C SER A 256 6.19 31.01 -37.99
N HIS A 257 6.79 31.20 -36.80
CA HIS A 257 7.46 32.43 -36.33
C HIS A 257 6.65 33.69 -35.89
N VAL A 258 6.91 34.09 -34.63
CA VAL A 258 7.56 35.38 -34.22
C VAL A 258 6.76 36.58 -33.67
N LEU A 259 7.11 36.89 -32.40
CA LEU A 259 7.34 38.20 -31.71
C LEU A 259 6.20 39.07 -31.11
N LEU A 260 6.41 39.32 -29.80
CA LEU A 260 6.45 40.59 -29.03
C LEU A 260 5.22 41.49 -28.81
N ASN A 261 5.21 42.02 -27.57
CA ASN A 261 4.46 43.14 -26.94
C ASN A 261 2.99 42.83 -26.56
N ASP A 262 2.46 43.18 -25.39
CA ASP A 262 2.83 44.14 -24.33
C ASP A 262 2.91 43.51 -22.92
#